data_AF-A0A7S4NFY6-F1
#
_entry.id   AF-A0A7S4NFY6-F1
#
_cell.length_a   1.000
_cell.length_b   1.000
_cell.length_c   1.000
_cell.angle_alpha   90.00
_cell.angle_beta   90.00
_cell.angle_gamma   90.00
#
_symmetry.space_group_name_H-M   'P 1'
#
loop_
_entity.id
_entity.type
_entity.pdbx_description
1 polymer ?
#
loop_
_entity_poly.entity_id
_entity_poly.type
_entity_poly.pdbx_seq_one_letter_code
_entity_poly.pdbx_strand_id
1 'polypeptide(L)'
;MTCPSTSAWVAAGMKLTTTAATSCDKVLAEMKARVAGQYGAWHDPHNNGTYSVQSYGGTFSTSRLTGDGKYTDKQIFTLTTSGDSCVIEACSRSQVTSYLDYGTNYCDVKVLVCGSADGCKPVVNDFTTSGESTEAFAGSSVDLSSCLKVLSKPKASAAAAKVAAKVATIVEKEIEPTSAELSAAMMPKLKAQMTVEAADGPCCKSCEEPLAKYYSVDVPHGFCGETCMNPSKYWLFKIFESNLTKATDNTPCSEQFTPTGGHYTQYSSTVTHGVPGLLSITLDLFAPVGA
;
A
#
# COMPACT_ATOMS: atom_id res chain seq x y z
N MET A 1 -22.64 5.40 -13.04
CA MET A 1 -21.78 5.79 -11.91
C MET A 1 -21.34 7.26 -11.91
N THR A 2 -21.49 7.94 -10.76
CA THR A 2 -20.97 9.30 -10.48
C THR A 2 -19.64 9.23 -9.72
N CYS A 3 -18.70 10.11 -10.04
CA CYS A 3 -17.39 10.17 -9.41
C CYS A 3 -17.15 11.53 -8.74
N PRO A 4 -16.40 11.58 -7.61
CA PRO A 4 -16.01 12.84 -7.00
C PRO A 4 -15.19 13.69 -7.97
N SER A 5 -15.39 15.01 -7.93
CA SER A 5 -14.52 15.94 -8.63
C SER A 5 -13.14 15.98 -7.99
N THR A 6 -12.15 16.40 -8.77
CA THR A 6 -10.78 16.67 -8.29
C THR A 6 -10.22 17.85 -9.05
N SER A 7 -9.47 18.71 -8.36
CA SER A 7 -8.73 19.82 -8.96
C SER A 7 -7.32 19.42 -9.40
N ALA A 8 -6.89 18.19 -9.10
CA ALA A 8 -5.59 17.68 -9.51
C ALA A 8 -5.55 17.42 -11.02
N TRP A 9 -4.43 17.80 -11.65
CA TRP A 9 -4.26 17.68 -13.11
C TRP A 9 -4.23 16.22 -13.59
N VAL A 10 -3.62 15.33 -12.77
CA VAL A 10 -3.70 13.87 -12.93
C VAL A 10 -4.00 13.30 -11.55
N ALA A 11 -5.04 12.48 -11.46
CA ALA A 11 -5.46 11.87 -10.21
C ALA A 11 -5.79 10.40 -10.41
N ALA A 12 -5.24 9.57 -9.52
CA ALA A 12 -5.65 8.19 -9.35
C ALA A 12 -7.13 8.10 -8.99
N GLY A 13 -7.70 6.96 -9.31
CA GLY A 13 -9.09 6.66 -8.99
C GLY A 13 -9.49 5.28 -9.48
N MET A 14 -10.59 4.80 -8.92
CA MET A 14 -11.18 3.52 -9.26
C MET A 14 -12.70 3.67 -9.32
N LYS A 15 -13.29 3.12 -10.38
CA LYS A 15 -14.70 2.77 -10.41
C LYS A 15 -14.84 1.29 -10.12
N LEU A 16 -15.79 0.94 -9.27
CA LEU A 16 -16.11 -0.43 -8.86
C LEU A 16 -17.61 -0.63 -8.99
N THR A 17 -18.03 -1.66 -9.72
CA THR A 17 -19.41 -2.16 -9.69
C THR A 17 -19.39 -3.57 -9.13
N THR A 18 -20.25 -3.87 -8.15
CA THR A 18 -20.42 -5.22 -7.61
C THR A 18 -21.85 -5.41 -7.10
N THR A 19 -22.30 -6.66 -6.97
CA THR A 19 -23.61 -6.98 -6.39
C THR A 19 -23.43 -7.70 -5.06
N ALA A 20 -24.02 -7.15 -4.00
CA ALA A 20 -24.11 -7.80 -2.70
C ALA A 20 -25.37 -8.66 -2.62
N ALA A 21 -25.23 -9.90 -2.11
CA ALA A 21 -26.34 -10.82 -1.88
C ALA A 21 -27.14 -10.48 -0.61
N THR A 22 -27.56 -9.22 -0.48
CA THR A 22 -28.34 -8.68 0.63
C THR A 22 -29.00 -7.36 0.22
N SER A 23 -29.91 -6.84 1.05
CA SER A 23 -30.59 -5.57 0.76
C SER A 23 -29.65 -4.37 0.86
N CYS A 24 -29.93 -3.31 0.09
CA CYS A 24 -29.13 -2.09 0.14
C CYS A 24 -29.12 -1.42 1.52
N ASP A 25 -30.18 -1.59 2.32
CA ASP A 25 -30.21 -1.09 3.71
C ASP A 25 -29.17 -1.78 4.59
N LYS A 26 -28.99 -3.10 4.45
CA LYS A 26 -27.97 -3.85 5.19
C LYS A 26 -26.56 -3.48 4.75
N VAL A 27 -26.35 -3.31 3.44
CA VAL A 27 -25.07 -2.79 2.90
C VAL A 27 -24.77 -1.42 3.49
N LEU A 28 -25.71 -0.48 3.41
CA LEU A 28 -25.52 0.89 3.91
C LEU A 28 -25.29 0.92 5.43
N ALA A 29 -26.03 0.11 6.19
CA ALA A 29 -25.85 -0.02 7.63
C ALA A 29 -24.44 -0.53 7.97
N GLU A 30 -23.93 -1.52 7.25
CA GLU A 30 -22.56 -2.03 7.42
C GLU A 30 -21.51 -0.98 7.08
N MET A 31 -21.64 -0.27 5.96
CA MET A 31 -20.72 0.81 5.58
C MET A 31 -20.65 1.90 6.65
N LYS A 32 -21.81 2.35 7.15
CA LYS A 32 -21.88 3.34 8.23
C LYS A 32 -21.28 2.83 9.54
N ALA A 33 -21.50 1.55 9.87
CA ALA A 33 -20.94 0.93 11.06
C ALA A 33 -19.41 0.81 10.99
N ARG A 34 -18.84 0.50 9.82
CA ARG A 34 -17.38 0.53 9.60
C ARG A 34 -16.80 1.90 9.88
N VAL A 35 -17.36 2.96 9.27
CA VAL A 35 -16.87 4.33 9.45
C VAL A 35 -17.00 4.79 10.91
N ALA A 36 -18.14 4.51 11.56
CA ALA A 36 -18.38 4.88 12.96
C ALA A 36 -17.55 4.04 13.96
N GLY A 37 -17.17 2.82 13.59
CA GLY A 37 -16.42 1.88 14.42
C GLY A 37 -14.92 2.14 14.50
N GLN A 38 -14.39 3.09 13.71
CA GLN A 38 -12.96 3.43 13.70
C GLN A 38 -12.51 4.03 15.04
N TYR A 39 -11.43 3.58 15.69
CA TYR A 39 -10.55 2.44 15.40
C TYR A 39 -10.78 1.24 16.35
N GLY A 40 -11.90 1.22 17.06
CA GLY A 40 -12.20 0.21 18.07
C GLY A 40 -12.84 -1.04 17.48
N ALA A 41 -14.03 -0.88 16.89
CA ALA A 41 -14.81 -1.98 16.32
C ALA A 41 -14.36 -2.34 14.90
N TRP A 42 -13.79 -1.38 14.18
CA TRP A 42 -13.30 -1.57 12.81
C TRP A 42 -12.08 -0.69 12.57
N HIS A 43 -11.21 -1.11 11.66
CA HIS A 43 -10.16 -0.26 11.12
C HIS A 43 -9.97 -0.60 9.65
N ASP A 44 -9.50 0.37 8.88
CA ASP A 44 -9.13 0.17 7.50
C ASP A 44 -7.97 -0.85 7.39
N PRO A 45 -8.20 -2.03 6.77
CA PRO A 45 -7.20 -3.08 6.74
C PRO A 45 -6.06 -2.81 5.74
N HIS A 46 -6.15 -1.77 4.90
CA HIS A 46 -5.17 -1.51 3.85
C HIS A 46 -3.96 -0.72 4.37
N ASN A 47 -4.17 0.46 4.93
CA ASN A 47 -3.07 1.23 5.53
C ASN A 47 -3.50 2.00 6.77
N ASN A 48 -4.54 1.52 7.45
CA ASN A 48 -5.12 2.13 8.64
C ASN A 48 -5.55 3.59 8.40
N GLY A 49 -6.06 3.87 7.21
CA GLY A 49 -6.66 5.16 6.86
C GLY A 49 -7.90 5.49 7.70
N THR A 50 -8.25 6.77 7.72
CA THR A 50 -9.45 7.28 8.42
C THR A 50 -10.52 7.63 7.41
N TYR A 51 -11.66 6.95 7.46
CA TYR A 51 -12.85 7.33 6.70
C TYR A 51 -13.69 8.37 7.47
N SER A 52 -14.32 9.28 6.75
CA SER A 52 -15.30 10.23 7.28
C SER A 52 -16.52 10.26 6.38
N VAL A 53 -17.72 10.30 6.97
CA VAL A 53 -18.98 10.46 6.22
C VAL A 53 -19.03 11.84 5.59
N GLN A 54 -19.48 11.91 4.34
CA GLN A 54 -19.54 13.13 3.54
C GLN A 54 -20.87 13.23 2.78
N SER A 55 -21.06 14.33 2.06
CA SER A 55 -22.25 14.62 1.25
C SER A 55 -21.90 15.03 -0.19
N TYR A 56 -21.09 14.23 -0.88
CA TYR A 56 -20.66 14.48 -2.27
C TYR A 56 -21.66 13.98 -3.32
N GLY A 57 -22.71 13.27 -2.91
CA GLY A 57 -23.72 12.68 -3.79
C GLY A 57 -23.79 11.16 -3.63
N GLY A 58 -24.63 10.52 -4.45
CA GLY A 58 -24.94 9.10 -4.33
C GLY A 58 -25.82 8.78 -3.10
N THR A 59 -26.00 7.49 -2.84
CA THR A 59 -26.69 6.99 -1.64
C THR A 59 -25.82 7.17 -0.38
N PHE A 60 -24.50 7.15 -0.55
CA PHE A 60 -23.52 7.36 0.51
C PHE A 60 -22.23 7.93 -0.07
N SER A 61 -21.51 8.73 0.69
CA SER A 61 -20.20 9.23 0.29
C SER A 61 -19.29 9.38 1.49
N THR A 62 -17.99 9.20 1.25
CA THR A 62 -16.96 9.33 2.28
C THR A 62 -15.78 10.12 1.75
N SER A 63 -14.94 10.60 2.66
CA SER A 63 -13.55 10.90 2.38
C SER A 63 -12.68 9.93 3.17
N ARG A 64 -11.51 9.60 2.65
CA ARG A 64 -10.51 8.81 3.35
C ARG A 64 -9.19 9.55 3.36
N LEU A 65 -8.58 9.63 4.54
CA LEU A 65 -7.20 10.07 4.71
C LEU A 65 -6.33 8.83 4.93
N THR A 66 -5.24 8.67 4.18
CA THR A 66 -4.30 7.54 4.38
C THR A 66 -3.71 7.54 5.78
N GLY A 67 -3.29 6.37 6.29
CA GLY A 67 -2.74 6.27 7.65
C GLY A 67 -1.44 7.08 7.89
N ASP A 68 -0.73 7.45 6.82
CA ASP A 68 0.42 8.36 6.87
C ASP A 68 0.03 9.86 6.76
N GLY A 69 -1.25 10.16 6.58
CA GLY A 69 -1.80 11.51 6.51
C GLY A 69 -1.54 12.27 5.20
N LYS A 70 -0.99 11.62 4.17
CA LYS A 70 -0.55 12.32 2.95
C LYS A 70 -1.60 12.45 1.86
N TYR A 71 -2.45 11.45 1.70
CA TYR A 71 -3.38 11.37 0.58
C TYR A 71 -4.81 11.43 1.10
N THR A 72 -5.60 12.29 0.48
CA THR A 72 -7.05 12.33 0.68
C THR A 72 -7.71 11.89 -0.61
N ASP A 73 -8.54 10.87 -0.49
CA ASP A 73 -9.38 10.37 -1.55
C ASP A 73 -10.84 10.61 -1.15
N LYS A 74 -11.68 10.97 -2.12
CA LYS A 74 -13.13 11.06 -1.93
C LYS A 74 -13.78 9.85 -2.56
N GLN A 75 -14.85 9.34 -1.96
CA GLN A 75 -15.60 8.20 -2.47
C GLN A 75 -17.09 8.55 -2.56
N ILE A 76 -17.74 8.16 -3.66
CA ILE A 76 -19.19 8.20 -3.85
C ILE A 76 -19.68 6.78 -4.10
N PHE A 77 -20.77 6.40 -3.44
CA PHE A 77 -21.44 5.10 -3.58
C PHE A 77 -22.90 5.32 -3.95
N THR A 78 -23.36 4.62 -4.97
CA THR A 78 -24.76 4.53 -5.37
C THR A 78 -25.23 3.10 -5.15
N LEU A 79 -26.21 2.93 -4.27
CA LEU A 79 -26.81 1.64 -3.95
C LEU A 79 -28.16 1.54 -4.64
N THR A 80 -28.35 0.51 -5.47
CA THR A 80 -29.57 0.28 -6.22
C THR A 80 -30.14 -1.10 -5.91
N THR A 81 -31.37 -1.14 -5.41
CA THR A 81 -32.06 -2.40 -5.11
C THR A 81 -32.29 -3.20 -6.40
N SER A 82 -31.97 -4.49 -6.37
CA SER A 82 -32.24 -5.44 -7.45
C SER A 82 -32.78 -6.74 -6.85
N GLY A 83 -34.11 -6.85 -6.77
CA GLY A 83 -34.76 -7.92 -6.00
C GLY A 83 -34.32 -7.87 -4.53
N ASP A 84 -33.85 -9.01 -4.02
CA ASP A 84 -33.29 -9.14 -2.65
C ASP A 84 -31.79 -8.80 -2.56
N SER A 85 -31.18 -8.40 -3.68
CA SER A 85 -29.77 -8.02 -3.78
C SER A 85 -29.58 -6.51 -3.91
N CYS A 86 -28.35 -6.06 -3.70
CA CYS A 86 -27.97 -4.66 -3.86
C CYS A 86 -26.88 -4.52 -4.90
N VAL A 87 -27.14 -3.77 -5.97
CA VAL A 87 -26.12 -3.34 -6.91
C VAL A 87 -25.42 -2.13 -6.33
N ILE A 88 -24.10 -2.21 -6.23
CA ILE A 88 -23.22 -1.20 -5.65
C ILE A 88 -22.37 -0.63 -6.78
N GLU A 89 -22.56 0.64 -7.09
CA GLU A 89 -21.63 1.43 -7.91
C GLU A 89 -20.82 2.34 -6.99
N ALA A 90 -19.50 2.23 -7.00
CA ALA A 90 -18.61 3.02 -6.16
C ALA A 90 -17.51 3.68 -6.99
N CYS A 91 -17.20 4.94 -6.70
CA CYS A 91 -16.10 5.65 -7.34
C CYS A 91 -15.23 6.38 -6.31
N SER A 92 -13.94 6.06 -6.30
CA SER A 92 -12.91 6.78 -5.52
C SER A 92 -12.06 7.65 -6.43
N ARG A 93 -11.77 8.88 -5.97
CA ARG A 93 -10.93 9.86 -6.68
C ARG A 93 -10.01 10.59 -5.72
N SER A 94 -8.71 10.55 -6.04
CA SER A 94 -7.70 11.31 -5.31
C SER A 94 -7.90 12.81 -5.45
N GLN A 95 -7.72 13.53 -4.34
CA GLN A 95 -7.85 15.00 -4.26
C GLN A 95 -6.51 15.72 -4.44
N VAL A 96 -5.43 14.97 -4.61
CA VAL A 96 -4.09 15.47 -4.89
C VAL A 96 -3.54 14.80 -6.14
N THR A 97 -2.48 15.36 -6.71
CA THR A 97 -1.83 14.77 -7.87
C THR A 97 -1.25 13.40 -7.51
N SER A 98 -1.76 12.36 -8.19
CA SER A 98 -1.38 10.97 -7.95
C SER A 98 -1.40 10.20 -9.27
N TYR A 99 -0.30 9.49 -9.56
CA TYR A 99 -0.11 8.82 -10.84
C TYR A 99 -0.08 7.29 -10.71
N LEU A 100 0.53 6.75 -9.66
CA LEU A 100 0.40 5.34 -9.26
C LEU A 100 -0.31 5.27 -7.93
N ASP A 101 -1.36 4.48 -7.92
CA ASP A 101 -2.29 4.32 -6.81
C ASP A 101 -1.99 3.05 -6.01
N TYR A 102 -1.31 2.07 -6.63
CA TYR A 102 -1.06 0.74 -6.07
C TYR A 102 -2.32 0.06 -5.49
N GLY A 103 -3.48 0.41 -6.05
CA GLY A 103 -4.78 -0.10 -5.61
C GLY A 103 -5.40 0.61 -4.42
N THR A 104 -4.82 1.72 -3.92
CA THR A 104 -5.38 2.48 -2.80
C THR A 104 -6.83 2.87 -3.08
N ASN A 105 -7.13 3.48 -4.23
CA ASN A 105 -8.48 3.88 -4.59
C ASN A 105 -9.43 2.67 -4.81
N TYR A 106 -8.92 1.49 -5.16
CA TYR A 106 -9.70 0.25 -5.16
C TYR A 106 -10.01 -0.21 -3.74
N CYS A 107 -9.00 -0.26 -2.88
CA CYS A 107 -9.14 -0.63 -1.48
C CYS A 107 -10.10 0.31 -0.77
N ASP A 108 -10.02 1.61 -1.05
CA ASP A 108 -10.86 2.65 -0.48
C ASP A 108 -12.35 2.31 -0.57
N VAL A 109 -12.78 1.79 -1.73
CA VAL A 109 -14.18 1.42 -1.96
C VAL A 109 -14.46 -0.03 -1.59
N LYS A 110 -13.56 -0.97 -1.93
CA LYS A 110 -13.79 -2.40 -1.74
C LYS A 110 -13.86 -2.79 -0.27
N VAL A 111 -13.00 -2.22 0.60
CA VAL A 111 -12.99 -2.55 2.03
C VAL A 111 -14.22 -2.05 2.79
N LEU A 112 -15.05 -1.20 2.19
CA LEU A 112 -16.35 -0.81 2.76
C LEU A 112 -17.50 -1.73 2.34
N VAL A 113 -17.32 -2.54 1.28
CA VAL A 113 -18.39 -3.35 0.68
C VAL A 113 -18.06 -4.83 0.56
N CYS A 114 -16.92 -5.29 1.06
CA CYS A 114 -16.56 -6.71 1.16
C CYS A 114 -17.12 -7.36 2.44
N GLY A 115 -17.38 -8.68 2.39
CA GLY A 115 -17.78 -9.49 3.56
C GLY A 115 -16.70 -10.42 4.08
N SER A 116 -17.07 -11.32 4.99
CA SER A 116 -16.14 -12.31 5.56
C SER A 116 -15.60 -13.31 4.53
N ALA A 117 -16.40 -13.65 3.52
CA ALA A 117 -16.00 -14.51 2.41
C ALA A 117 -14.84 -13.92 1.58
N ASP A 118 -14.73 -12.59 1.58
CA ASP A 118 -13.68 -11.80 0.93
C ASP A 118 -12.48 -11.55 1.88
N GLY A 119 -12.51 -12.09 3.11
CA GLY A 119 -11.48 -11.89 4.13
C GLY A 119 -11.64 -10.62 4.97
N CYS A 120 -12.69 -9.83 4.73
CA CYS A 120 -12.98 -8.63 5.53
C CYS A 120 -13.61 -8.99 6.88
N LYS A 121 -13.62 -8.01 7.80
CA LYS A 121 -14.23 -8.14 9.12
C LYS A 121 -15.49 -7.28 9.22
N PRO A 122 -16.68 -7.87 9.05
CA PRO A 122 -17.94 -7.15 9.18
C PRO A 122 -18.14 -6.59 10.60
N VAL A 123 -18.91 -5.51 10.72
CA VAL A 123 -19.24 -4.88 12.01
C VAL A 123 -20.65 -5.24 12.46
N VAL A 124 -21.65 -5.09 11.59
CA VAL A 124 -23.07 -5.33 11.90
C VAL A 124 -23.78 -6.23 10.91
N ASN A 125 -23.41 -6.23 9.61
CA ASN A 125 -23.99 -7.14 8.62
C ASN A 125 -22.89 -7.78 7.77
N ASP A 126 -22.93 -9.10 7.68
CA ASP A 126 -22.10 -9.87 6.75
C ASP A 126 -22.89 -10.26 5.51
N PHE A 127 -22.23 -10.26 4.35
CA PHE A 127 -22.81 -10.59 3.05
C PHE A 127 -21.73 -10.93 2.03
N THR A 128 -22.08 -11.67 0.99
CA THR A 128 -21.17 -11.98 -0.12
C THR A 128 -21.33 -10.95 -1.23
N THR A 129 -20.23 -10.71 -1.97
CA THR A 129 -20.26 -9.91 -3.20
C THR A 129 -19.93 -10.75 -4.42
N SER A 130 -20.45 -10.35 -5.57
CA SER A 130 -20.26 -11.05 -6.85
C SER A 130 -20.39 -10.09 -8.03
N GLY A 131 -19.92 -10.51 -9.21
CA GLY A 131 -20.07 -9.72 -10.43
C GLY A 131 -19.23 -8.44 -10.41
N GLU A 132 -18.05 -8.49 -9.80
CA GLU A 132 -17.15 -7.34 -9.69
C GLU A 132 -16.64 -6.90 -11.08
N SER A 133 -16.74 -5.60 -11.35
CA SER A 133 -16.18 -4.95 -12.53
C SER A 133 -15.52 -3.64 -12.12
N THR A 134 -14.37 -3.33 -12.71
CA THR A 134 -13.52 -2.20 -12.30
C THR A 134 -13.02 -1.39 -13.50
N GLU A 135 -12.92 -0.08 -13.33
CA GLU A 135 -12.31 0.83 -14.32
C GLU A 135 -11.39 1.83 -13.58
N ALA A 136 -10.09 1.74 -13.84
CA ALA A 136 -9.10 2.62 -13.24
C ALA A 136 -8.96 3.93 -14.03
N PHE A 137 -8.76 5.05 -13.33
CA PHE A 137 -8.46 6.34 -13.99
C PHE A 137 -6.97 6.49 -14.32
N ALA A 138 -6.08 6.07 -13.40
CA ALA A 138 -4.64 6.05 -13.59
C ALA A 138 -3.97 5.13 -12.56
N GLY A 139 -3.13 4.20 -13.00
CA GLY A 139 -2.15 3.49 -12.15
C GLY A 139 -2.72 2.68 -10.97
N SER A 140 -4.00 2.31 -11.00
CA SER A 140 -4.65 1.52 -9.95
C SER A 140 -4.66 0.04 -10.28
N SER A 141 -4.34 -0.79 -9.29
CA SER A 141 -4.39 -2.25 -9.36
C SER A 141 -5.60 -2.78 -8.61
N VAL A 142 -6.14 -3.91 -9.07
CA VAL A 142 -7.30 -4.57 -8.48
C VAL A 142 -6.81 -5.84 -7.79
N ASP A 143 -6.44 -5.70 -6.52
CA ASP A 143 -5.98 -6.81 -5.69
C ASP A 143 -6.46 -6.63 -4.25
N LEU A 144 -7.57 -7.30 -3.93
CA LEU A 144 -8.16 -7.30 -2.59
C LEU A 144 -7.19 -7.84 -1.53
N SER A 145 -6.32 -8.80 -1.88
CA SER A 145 -5.36 -9.34 -0.90
C SER A 145 -4.39 -8.27 -0.42
N SER A 146 -4.06 -7.30 -1.27
CA SER A 146 -3.23 -6.14 -0.93
C SER A 146 -4.00 -5.08 -0.13
N CYS A 147 -5.33 -5.06 -0.20
CA CYS A 147 -6.18 -4.24 0.67
C CYS A 147 -6.28 -4.76 2.09
N LEU A 148 -5.95 -6.04 2.33
CA LEU A 148 -6.06 -6.66 3.65
C LEU A 148 -4.72 -6.72 4.40
N LYS A 149 -3.67 -6.13 3.85
CA LYS A 149 -2.34 -6.05 4.45
C LYS A 149 -2.26 -4.81 5.34
N VAL A 150 -2.56 -4.94 6.63
CA VAL A 150 -2.34 -3.82 7.56
C VAL A 150 -0.84 -3.52 7.59
N LEU A 151 -0.42 -2.33 7.12
CA LEU A 151 0.92 -1.83 7.40
C LEU A 151 1.09 -1.78 8.92
N SER A 152 1.97 -2.61 9.46
CA SER A 152 2.26 -2.61 10.90
C SER A 152 2.61 -1.19 11.30
N LYS A 153 1.86 -0.65 12.27
CA LYS A 153 2.12 0.66 12.88
C LYS A 153 3.64 0.81 13.10
N PRO A 154 4.28 1.92 12.68
CA PRO A 154 5.69 2.12 12.99
C PRO A 154 5.85 1.89 14.49
N LYS A 155 6.73 0.93 14.83
CA LYS A 155 7.01 0.52 16.19
C LYS A 155 7.18 1.81 16.99
N ALA A 156 6.29 2.03 17.97
CA ALA A 156 6.33 3.23 18.78
C ALA A 156 7.79 3.43 19.22
N SER A 157 8.32 4.63 18.98
CA SER A 157 9.70 4.97 19.32
C SER A 157 10.03 4.45 20.72
N ALA A 158 11.27 3.99 20.93
CA ALA A 158 11.73 3.51 22.23
C ALA A 158 11.43 4.52 23.37
N ALA A 159 11.24 5.81 23.06
CA ALA A 159 10.77 6.82 24.00
C ALA A 159 9.29 6.62 24.42
N ALA A 160 8.39 6.30 23.48
CA ALA A 160 6.98 6.03 23.77
C ALA A 160 6.78 4.68 24.50
N ALA A 161 7.57 3.66 24.15
CA ALA A 161 7.59 2.39 24.88
C ALA A 161 8.06 2.56 26.35
N LYS A 162 9.02 3.46 26.59
CA LYS A 162 9.49 3.79 27.96
C LYS A 162 8.43 4.51 28.79
N VAL A 163 7.60 5.36 28.18
CA VAL A 163 6.49 6.04 28.88
C VAL A 163 5.38 5.03 29.22
N ALA A 164 5.02 4.14 28.29
CA ALA A 164 4.04 3.09 28.54
C ALA A 164 4.51 2.09 29.64
N ALA A 165 5.79 1.70 29.61
CA ALA A 165 6.38 0.85 30.64
C ALA A 165 6.44 1.55 32.02
N LYS A 166 6.64 2.88 32.04
CA LYS A 166 6.63 3.67 33.28
C LYS A 166 5.23 3.88 33.85
N VAL A 167 4.19 3.93 33.01
CA VAL A 167 2.79 3.96 33.45
C VAL A 167 2.35 2.58 33.95
N ALA A 168 2.76 1.49 33.28
CA ALA A 168 2.48 0.13 33.74
C ALA A 168 3.13 -0.17 35.11
N THR A 169 4.37 0.28 35.35
CA THR A 169 5.06 0.10 36.65
C THR A 169 4.46 0.90 37.81
N ILE A 170 3.58 1.88 37.56
CA ILE A 170 2.87 2.60 38.63
C ILE A 170 1.59 1.84 39.05
N VAL A 171 1.03 1.00 38.18
CA VAL A 171 -0.24 0.30 38.41
C VAL A 171 -0.01 -1.09 39.04
N GLU A 172 1.21 -1.62 39.01
CA GLU A 172 1.52 -3.02 39.37
C GLU A 172 2.08 -3.20 40.80
N LYS A 173 2.05 -2.18 41.66
CA LYS A 173 2.66 -2.25 43.00
C LYS A 173 1.78 -2.83 44.11
N GLU A 174 0.64 -3.45 43.79
CA GLU A 174 -0.07 -4.28 44.74
C GLU A 174 -0.52 -5.58 44.05
N ILE A 175 -0.09 -6.71 44.64
CA ILE A 175 -0.45 -8.12 44.36
C ILE A 175 0.62 -8.92 43.56
N GLU A 176 1.55 -9.53 44.31
CA GLU A 176 2.25 -10.77 43.96
C GLU A 176 1.55 -11.99 44.64
N PRO A 177 1.97 -13.25 44.44
CA PRO A 177 2.14 -13.98 43.17
C PRO A 177 1.63 -15.44 43.30
N THR A 178 1.24 -16.13 42.22
CA THR A 178 1.38 -17.60 42.20
C THR A 178 1.50 -18.15 40.79
N SER A 179 2.40 -19.12 40.65
CA SER A 179 2.64 -20.01 39.50
C SER A 179 3.55 -19.47 38.40
N ALA A 180 4.84 -19.43 38.74
CA ALA A 180 5.88 -19.84 37.81
C ALA A 180 5.70 -21.32 37.42
N GLU A 181 6.02 -21.63 36.15
CA GLU A 181 6.07 -22.92 35.43
C GLU A 181 5.22 -22.82 34.14
N LEU A 182 5.78 -22.44 32.99
CA LEU A 182 6.54 -23.37 32.15
C LEU A 182 7.42 -22.60 31.13
N SER A 183 8.68 -23.03 31.00
CA SER A 183 9.68 -22.55 30.05
C SER A 183 9.89 -23.55 28.91
N ALA A 184 10.05 -23.01 27.70
CA ALA A 184 10.90 -23.42 26.57
C ALA A 184 11.12 -24.91 26.19
N ALA A 185 10.70 -25.25 24.95
CA ALA A 185 11.41 -26.14 24.01
C ALA A 185 10.81 -25.94 22.59
N MET A 186 11.51 -25.27 21.66
CA MET A 186 12.44 -25.83 20.66
C MET A 186 11.78 -26.03 19.27
N MET A 187 12.18 -25.18 18.31
CA MET A 187 12.04 -25.42 16.86
C MET A 187 12.87 -26.64 16.44
N PRO A 188 12.49 -27.35 15.37
CA PRO A 188 13.37 -27.31 14.20
C PRO A 188 12.68 -27.36 12.82
N LYS A 189 13.26 -26.58 11.91
CA LYS A 189 13.55 -26.83 10.49
C LYS A 189 12.74 -27.91 9.75
N LEU A 190 12.04 -27.48 8.69
CA LEU A 190 12.20 -28.12 7.38
C LEU A 190 12.01 -27.10 6.24
N LYS A 191 13.12 -26.74 5.61
CA LYS A 191 13.21 -26.17 4.27
C LYS A 191 13.02 -27.31 3.27
N ALA A 192 12.09 -27.18 2.33
CA ALA A 192 12.16 -27.74 0.98
C ALA A 192 11.14 -26.98 0.11
N GLN A 193 11.62 -26.00 -0.67
CA GLN A 193 11.72 -26.05 -2.14
C GLN A 193 10.49 -25.47 -2.86
N MET A 194 10.61 -24.20 -3.25
CA MET A 194 10.11 -23.69 -4.52
C MET A 194 11.21 -22.82 -5.10
N THR A 195 12.00 -23.42 -6.01
CA THR A 195 12.97 -22.74 -6.84
C THR A 195 12.22 -22.09 -8.00
N VAL A 196 12.25 -20.76 -8.05
CA VAL A 196 11.98 -19.99 -9.27
C VAL A 196 13.32 -19.38 -9.63
N GLU A 197 13.84 -19.69 -10.80
CA GLU A 197 15.15 -19.24 -11.27
C GLU A 197 15.19 -17.70 -11.32
N ALA A 198 15.98 -17.11 -10.42
CA ALA A 198 16.48 -15.76 -10.58
C ALA A 198 17.64 -15.82 -11.59
N ALA A 199 17.65 -14.93 -12.58
CA ALA A 199 18.83 -14.77 -13.41
C ALA A 199 20.00 -14.31 -12.52
N ASP A 200 21.07 -15.10 -12.52
CA ASP A 200 22.18 -14.99 -11.59
C ASP A 200 23.18 -13.92 -12.11
N GLY A 201 23.05 -12.68 -11.63
CA GLY A 201 24.02 -11.60 -11.87
C GLY A 201 23.41 -10.20 -12.07
N PRO A 202 24.24 -9.13 -12.05
CA PRO A 202 23.78 -7.75 -12.23
C PRO A 202 23.04 -7.56 -13.55
N CYS A 203 21.86 -6.92 -13.52
CA CYS A 203 20.96 -6.80 -14.67
C CYS A 203 21.38 -5.73 -15.68
N CYS A 204 22.01 -4.67 -15.19
CA CYS A 204 21.80 -3.37 -15.79
C CYS A 204 23.11 -2.73 -16.26
N LYS A 205 24.18 -3.52 -16.43
CA LYS A 205 25.54 -3.05 -16.79
C LYS A 205 25.58 -2.16 -18.02
N SER A 206 24.77 -2.45 -19.03
CA SER A 206 24.61 -1.64 -20.24
C SER A 206 23.17 -1.71 -20.72
N CYS A 207 22.68 -0.62 -21.31
CA CYS A 207 21.31 -0.56 -21.80
C CYS A 207 21.28 -0.67 -23.32
N GLU A 208 20.51 -1.63 -23.81
CA GLU A 208 20.20 -1.76 -25.23
C GLU A 208 19.04 -0.84 -25.60
N GLU A 209 19.07 -0.28 -26.81
CA GLU A 209 17.98 0.56 -27.31
C GLU A 209 16.65 -0.23 -27.32
N PRO A 210 15.51 0.35 -26.89
CA PRO A 210 15.29 1.78 -26.63
C PRO A 210 15.50 2.20 -25.15
N LEU A 211 16.13 1.37 -24.33
CA LEU A 211 16.34 1.67 -22.90
C LEU A 211 17.53 2.62 -22.74
N ALA A 212 17.43 3.54 -21.78
CA ALA A 212 18.54 4.37 -21.34
C ALA A 212 18.91 4.08 -19.89
N LYS A 213 20.14 4.36 -19.51
CA LYS A 213 20.63 4.18 -18.14
C LYS A 213 20.13 5.32 -17.25
N TYR A 214 19.65 4.96 -16.06
CA TYR A 214 19.28 5.88 -14.99
C TYR A 214 19.84 5.40 -13.66
N TYR A 215 19.98 6.31 -12.71
CA TYR A 215 20.39 6.00 -11.35
C TYR A 215 19.61 6.84 -10.33
N SER A 216 19.61 6.40 -9.08
CA SER A 216 19.18 7.21 -7.94
C SER A 216 20.00 6.86 -6.69
N VAL A 217 20.24 7.86 -5.85
CA VAL A 217 20.92 7.68 -4.56
C VAL A 217 19.88 7.74 -3.44
N ASP A 218 19.75 6.64 -2.73
CA ASP A 218 18.94 6.50 -1.53
C ASP A 218 19.85 6.69 -0.30
N VAL A 219 20.01 7.96 0.10
CA VAL A 219 20.80 8.32 1.28
C VAL A 219 20.27 7.68 2.58
N PRO A 220 18.94 7.65 2.84
CA PRO A 220 18.39 6.99 4.03
C PRO A 220 18.72 5.50 4.15
N HIS A 221 18.68 4.75 3.05
CA HIS A 221 18.99 3.31 3.07
C HIS A 221 20.46 3.01 2.75
N GLY A 222 21.24 4.01 2.33
CA GLY A 222 22.68 3.92 2.13
C GLY A 222 23.11 3.22 0.83
N PHE A 223 22.29 3.28 -0.22
CA PHE A 223 22.59 2.65 -1.50
C PHE A 223 22.44 3.62 -2.67
N CYS A 224 23.17 3.35 -3.76
CA CYS A 224 22.86 3.87 -5.08
C CYS A 224 22.29 2.74 -5.94
N GLY A 225 21.15 2.98 -6.59
CA GLY A 225 20.54 2.05 -7.52
C GLY A 225 20.71 2.52 -8.97
N GLU A 226 21.06 1.61 -9.88
CA GLU A 226 21.14 1.90 -11.31
C GLU A 226 20.33 0.89 -12.15
N THR A 227 19.70 1.37 -13.21
CA THR A 227 18.72 0.61 -14.00
C THR A 227 18.74 1.02 -15.47
N CYS A 228 18.35 0.09 -16.34
CA CYS A 228 17.93 0.39 -17.70
C CYS A 228 16.42 0.64 -17.75
N MET A 229 16.01 1.79 -18.27
CA MET A 229 14.61 2.20 -18.28
C MET A 229 14.27 2.87 -19.61
N ASN A 230 13.05 2.62 -20.11
CA ASN A 230 12.56 3.33 -21.28
C ASN A 230 12.39 4.84 -20.93
N PRO A 231 13.01 5.77 -21.68
CA PRO A 231 12.90 7.20 -21.41
C PRO A 231 11.46 7.73 -21.39
N SER A 232 10.55 7.11 -22.15
CA SER A 232 9.12 7.43 -22.14
C SER A 232 8.40 7.03 -20.85
N LYS A 233 9.08 6.37 -19.89
CA LYS A 233 8.57 6.13 -18.54
C LYS A 233 9.25 6.98 -17.48
N TYR A 234 10.21 7.83 -17.85
CA TYR A 234 11.00 8.61 -16.90
C TYR A 234 10.13 9.47 -15.97
N TRP A 235 9.19 10.23 -16.53
CA TRP A 235 8.30 11.09 -15.74
C TRP A 235 7.44 10.30 -14.75
N LEU A 236 7.08 9.07 -15.10
CA LEU A 236 6.34 8.19 -14.22
C LEU A 236 7.21 7.76 -13.03
N PHE A 237 8.42 7.26 -13.26
CA PHE A 237 9.30 6.80 -12.17
C PHE A 237 9.89 7.96 -11.35
N LYS A 238 10.12 9.13 -11.95
CA LYS A 238 10.59 10.35 -11.25
C LYS A 238 9.61 10.85 -10.18
N ILE A 239 8.33 10.49 -10.28
CA ILE A 239 7.31 10.77 -9.23
C ILE A 239 7.57 9.93 -7.98
N PHE A 240 8.00 8.68 -8.14
CA PHE A 240 8.23 7.74 -7.03
C PHE A 240 9.65 7.83 -6.48
N GLU A 241 10.60 8.18 -7.34
CA GLU A 241 12.00 8.32 -7.02
C GLU A 241 12.47 9.71 -7.41
N SER A 242 12.34 10.67 -6.49
CA SER A 242 12.63 12.09 -6.77
C SER A 242 14.09 12.34 -7.13
N ASN A 243 15.01 11.45 -6.74
CA ASN A 243 16.43 11.52 -7.08
C ASN A 243 16.77 10.79 -8.40
N LEU A 244 15.79 10.20 -9.09
CA LEU A 244 16.00 9.47 -10.34
C LEU A 244 16.60 10.38 -11.42
N THR A 245 17.79 10.04 -11.89
CA THR A 245 18.58 10.88 -12.77
C THR A 245 19.03 10.07 -13.97
N LYS A 246 18.95 10.67 -15.16
CA LYS A 246 19.47 10.03 -16.39
C LYS A 246 21.00 9.99 -16.30
N ALA A 247 21.58 8.81 -16.51
CA ALA A 247 23.02 8.64 -16.51
C ALA A 247 23.63 9.09 -17.85
N THR A 248 24.89 9.52 -17.79
CA THR A 248 25.72 9.85 -18.95
C THR A 248 26.68 8.72 -19.32
N ASP A 249 26.81 7.73 -18.45
CA ASP A 249 27.72 6.58 -18.56
C ASP A 249 27.01 5.30 -18.10
N ASN A 250 27.76 4.18 -18.13
CA ASN A 250 27.26 2.85 -17.80
C ASN A 250 27.48 2.45 -16.34
N THR A 251 28.12 3.28 -15.52
CA THR A 251 28.40 2.99 -14.10
C THR A 251 28.09 4.20 -13.23
N PRO A 252 26.89 4.80 -13.33
CA PRO A 252 26.60 6.07 -12.68
C PRO A 252 26.75 6.01 -11.15
N CYS A 253 26.50 4.86 -10.53
CA CYS A 253 26.63 4.72 -9.08
C CYS A 253 28.09 4.80 -8.58
N SER A 254 29.07 4.34 -9.37
CA SER A 254 30.49 4.48 -8.97
C SER A 254 30.92 5.95 -8.90
N GLU A 255 30.27 6.82 -9.67
CA GLU A 255 30.57 8.24 -9.71
C GLU A 255 29.86 9.04 -8.60
N GLN A 256 28.93 8.43 -7.86
CA GLN A 256 28.18 9.11 -6.80
C GLN A 256 28.92 9.08 -5.46
N PHE A 257 28.92 10.22 -4.77
CA PHE A 257 29.50 10.35 -3.44
C PHE A 257 28.54 9.90 -2.34
N THR A 258 29.08 9.17 -1.37
CA THR A 258 28.38 8.86 -0.11
C THR A 258 28.43 10.07 0.83
N PRO A 259 27.56 10.15 1.86
CA PRO A 259 27.61 11.22 2.85
C PRO A 259 28.95 11.32 3.61
N THR A 260 29.73 10.24 3.63
CA THR A 260 31.04 10.15 4.28
C THR A 260 32.21 10.43 3.33
N GLY A 261 31.95 10.80 2.07
CA GLY A 261 32.97 11.13 1.08
C GLY A 261 33.57 9.94 0.32
N GLY A 262 32.99 8.74 0.46
CA GLY A 262 33.31 7.57 -0.35
C GLY A 262 32.44 7.48 -1.60
N HIS A 263 32.48 6.34 -2.31
CA HIS A 263 31.68 6.09 -3.51
C HIS A 263 30.88 4.78 -3.41
N TYR A 264 29.78 4.67 -4.15
CA TYR A 264 28.95 3.46 -4.23
C TYR A 264 29.49 2.50 -5.29
N THR A 265 30.59 1.82 -4.99
CA THR A 265 31.28 0.93 -5.94
C THR A 265 31.06 -0.56 -5.66
N GLN A 266 30.53 -0.93 -4.49
CA GLN A 266 30.33 -2.33 -4.13
C GLN A 266 28.95 -2.81 -4.56
N TYR A 267 28.88 -3.69 -5.56
CA TYR A 267 27.61 -4.35 -5.88
C TYR A 267 27.09 -5.09 -4.65
N SER A 268 25.82 -4.85 -4.32
CA SER A 268 25.11 -5.46 -3.21
C SER A 268 24.14 -6.53 -3.72
N SER A 269 23.19 -6.14 -4.57
CA SER A 269 22.14 -7.02 -5.07
C SER A 269 21.39 -6.43 -6.25
N THR A 270 20.81 -7.29 -7.09
CA THR A 270 19.79 -6.91 -8.05
C THR A 270 18.40 -7.10 -7.44
N VAL A 271 17.56 -6.07 -7.51
CA VAL A 271 16.19 -6.10 -7.01
C VAL A 271 15.22 -5.64 -8.09
N THR A 272 14.00 -6.16 -8.05
CA THR A 272 12.90 -5.67 -8.88
C THR A 272 11.90 -4.96 -8.00
N HIS A 273 11.74 -3.65 -8.20
CA HIS A 273 10.68 -2.85 -7.56
C HIS A 273 9.45 -2.77 -8.46
N GLY A 274 8.29 -2.61 -7.84
CA GLY A 274 7.01 -2.44 -8.53
C GLY A 274 6.19 -3.71 -8.64
N VAL A 275 5.17 -3.68 -9.51
CA VAL A 275 4.19 -4.75 -9.67
C VAL A 275 4.52 -5.54 -10.94
N PRO A 276 4.89 -6.84 -10.84
CA PRO A 276 5.21 -7.67 -12.00
C PRO A 276 4.10 -7.64 -13.06
N GLY A 277 4.48 -7.43 -14.33
CA GLY A 277 3.54 -7.40 -15.46
C GLY A 277 2.77 -6.09 -15.67
N LEU A 278 2.84 -5.13 -14.73
CA LEU A 278 2.18 -3.82 -14.85
C LEU A 278 3.21 -2.69 -14.91
N LEU A 279 4.00 -2.54 -13.85
CA LEU A 279 5.08 -1.58 -13.78
C LEU A 279 6.13 -2.09 -12.80
N SER A 280 7.09 -2.84 -13.33
CA SER A 280 8.26 -3.31 -12.60
C SER A 280 9.51 -2.70 -13.19
N ILE A 281 10.48 -2.39 -12.34
CA ILE A 281 11.82 -1.96 -12.74
C ILE A 281 12.84 -2.76 -11.96
N THR A 282 13.76 -3.37 -12.69
CA THR A 282 14.87 -4.14 -12.12
C THR A 282 16.09 -3.24 -12.10
N LEU A 283 16.72 -3.12 -10.93
CA LEU A 283 17.89 -2.27 -10.72
C LEU A 283 18.97 -3.02 -9.93
N ASP A 284 20.21 -2.63 -10.17
CA ASP A 284 21.36 -3.07 -9.40
C ASP A 284 21.64 -2.06 -8.28
N LEU A 285 21.75 -2.55 -7.04
CA LEU A 285 22.09 -1.75 -5.86
C LEU A 285 23.58 -1.84 -5.57
N PHE A 286 24.18 -0.68 -5.32
CA PHE A 286 25.58 -0.51 -4.95
C PHE A 286 25.70 0.16 -3.58
N ALA A 287 26.56 -0.40 -2.74
CA ALA A 287 26.88 0.06 -1.39
C ALA A 287 28.22 0.83 -1.37
N PRO A 288 28.47 1.64 -0.32
CA PRO A 288 29.79 2.21 -0.04
C PRO A 288 30.88 1.14 0.11
N VAL A 289 32.14 1.50 -0.10
CA VAL A 289 33.28 0.67 0.29
C VAL A 289 33.31 0.49 1.82
N GLY A 290 33.31 -0.76 2.30
CA GLY A 290 33.36 -1.11 3.73
C GLY A 290 32.02 -1.09 4.49
N ALA A 291 30.89 -1.05 3.78
CA ALA A 291 29.54 -1.18 4.36
C ALA A 291 29.18 -2.60 4.78
#